data_AF-A0A074MD79-F1
#
_entry.id   AF-A0A074MD79-F1
#
_cell.length_a   1.000
_cell.length_b   1.000
_cell.length_c   1.000
_cell.angle_alpha   90.00
_cell.angle_beta   90.00
_cell.angle_gamma   90.00
#
_symmetry.space_group_name_H-M   'P 1'
#
loop_
_entity.id
_entity.type
_entity.pdbx_description
1 polymer ?
#
loop_
_entity_poly.entity_id
_entity_poly.type
_entity_poly.pdbx_seq_one_letter_code
_entity_poly.pdbx_strand_id
1 'polypeptide(L)'
;MAPNGHLYFHPKGEAYCDDFSNAPLTTQAFFIHELTHVWQTQTFGRWYLILHRHPFCRYSYSLKPGAALTAYGIEQQAEIVAHAFLLRHGAKLSGVADKSAYDLLVRFKGATQN
;
A
#
# COMPACT_ATOMS: atom_id res chain seq x y z
N MET A 1 4.53 -10.59 -3.26
CA MET A 1 5.63 -10.32 -2.32
C MET A 1 6.67 -9.46 -3.02
N ALA A 2 7.17 -8.41 -2.38
CA ALA A 2 8.20 -7.55 -2.97
C ALA A 2 9.40 -7.24 -2.03
N PRO A 3 10.20 -8.24 -1.61
CA PRO A 3 11.18 -8.09 -0.53
C PRO A 3 12.44 -7.30 -0.90
N ASN A 4 12.71 -7.09 -2.19
CA ASN A 4 13.97 -6.54 -2.68
C ASN A 4 13.78 -5.54 -3.86
N GLY A 5 12.57 -4.99 -4.01
CA GLY A 5 12.23 -4.09 -5.11
C GLY A 5 11.69 -4.78 -6.38
N HIS A 6 11.56 -6.11 -6.38
CA HIS A 6 10.88 -6.87 -7.43
C HIS A 6 9.63 -7.56 -6.88
N LEU A 7 8.56 -7.61 -7.67
CA LEU A 7 7.37 -8.40 -7.33
C LEU A 7 7.59 -9.87 -7.70
N TYR A 8 7.31 -10.74 -6.75
CA TYR A 8 7.27 -12.19 -6.91
C TYR A 8 5.85 -12.68 -6.63
N PHE A 9 5.31 -13.37 -7.62
CA PHE A 9 4.03 -14.07 -7.53
C PHE A 9 4.29 -15.57 -7.51
N HIS A 10 3.56 -16.29 -6.66
CA HIS A 10 3.70 -17.74 -6.59
C HIS A 10 3.19 -18.35 -7.92
N PRO A 11 3.93 -19.27 -8.57
CA PRO A 11 3.55 -19.81 -9.88
C PRO A 11 2.25 -20.62 -9.86
N LYS A 12 1.78 -21.04 -8.68
CA LYS A 12 0.47 -21.67 -8.47
C LYS A 12 -0.58 -20.75 -7.84
N GLY A 13 -0.27 -19.47 -7.67
CA GLY A 13 -1.18 -18.49 -7.11
C GLY A 13 -1.97 -17.78 -8.19
N GLU A 14 -3.14 -17.25 -7.84
CA GLU A 14 -4.02 -16.49 -8.75
C GLU A 14 -3.75 -14.98 -8.73
N ALA A 15 -2.73 -14.55 -7.99
CA ALA A 15 -2.43 -13.14 -7.76
C ALA A 15 -1.71 -12.45 -8.93
N TYR A 16 -1.21 -13.21 -9.91
CA TYR A 16 -0.54 -12.67 -11.09
C TYR A 16 -1.55 -12.22 -12.14
N CYS A 17 -1.23 -11.12 -12.83
CA CYS A 17 -1.97 -10.59 -13.97
C CYS A 17 -0.96 -10.03 -14.99
N ASP A 18 -1.18 -10.29 -16.28
CA ASP A 18 -0.33 -9.76 -17.35
C ASP A 18 -0.37 -8.22 -17.42
N ASP A 19 -1.54 -7.65 -17.12
CA ASP A 19 -1.75 -6.21 -17.06
C ASP A 19 -2.67 -5.84 -15.88
N PHE A 20 -2.04 -5.47 -14.77
CA PHE A 20 -2.76 -5.04 -13.58
C PHE A 20 -3.62 -3.80 -13.82
N SER A 21 -3.29 -2.92 -14.78
CA SER A 21 -4.05 -1.67 -15.01
C SER A 21 -5.48 -1.91 -15.52
N ASN A 22 -5.71 -3.06 -16.16
CA ASN A 22 -7.02 -3.49 -16.68
C ASN A 22 -7.70 -4.54 -15.78
N ALA A 23 -7.09 -4.91 -14.64
CA ALA A 23 -7.63 -5.89 -13.72
C ALA A 23 -8.80 -5.31 -12.88
N PRO A 24 -9.59 -6.15 -12.17
CA PRO A 24 -10.56 -5.66 -11.19
C PRO A 24 -9.92 -4.73 -10.16
N LEU A 25 -10.67 -3.75 -9.67
CA LEU A 25 -10.13 -2.69 -8.81
C LEU A 25 -9.47 -3.23 -7.51
N THR A 26 -9.95 -4.36 -6.99
CA THR A 26 -9.34 -5.06 -5.85
C THR A 26 -7.94 -5.60 -6.19
N THR A 27 -7.77 -6.15 -7.39
CA THR A 27 -6.48 -6.64 -7.90
C THR A 27 -5.53 -5.48 -8.17
N GLN A 28 -6.04 -4.36 -8.69
CA GLN A 28 -5.26 -3.12 -8.82
C GLN A 28 -4.76 -2.62 -7.46
N ALA A 29 -5.62 -2.60 -6.44
CA ALA A 29 -5.24 -2.18 -5.10
C ALA A 29 -4.19 -3.10 -4.47
N PHE A 30 -4.32 -4.41 -4.66
CA PHE A 30 -3.30 -5.37 -4.24
C PHE A 30 -1.95 -5.11 -4.94
N PHE A 31 -1.97 -4.78 -6.23
CA PHE A 31 -0.75 -4.39 -6.93
C PHE A 31 -0.13 -3.09 -6.37
N ILE A 32 -0.95 -2.09 -6.05
CA ILE A 32 -0.51 -0.84 -5.40
C ILE A 32 0.09 -1.09 -4.01
N HIS A 33 -0.46 -2.03 -3.24
CA HIS A 33 0.13 -2.49 -1.97
C HIS A 33 1.56 -3.00 -2.19
N GLU A 34 1.73 -3.93 -3.13
CA GLU A 34 3.05 -4.51 -3.42
C GLU A 34 4.03 -3.48 -4.01
N LEU A 35 3.55 -2.52 -4.83
CA LEU A 35 4.36 -1.40 -5.30
C LEU A 35 4.81 -0.47 -4.18
N THR A 36 4.02 -0.35 -3.10
CA THR A 36 4.42 0.41 -1.92
C THR A 36 5.65 -0.22 -1.25
N HIS A 37 5.74 -1.55 -1.22
CA HIS A 37 6.95 -2.25 -0.75
C HIS A 37 8.15 -2.05 -1.67
N VAL A 38 7.93 -1.99 -2.99
CA VAL A 38 8.97 -1.62 -3.95
C VAL A 38 9.48 -0.22 -3.66
N TRP A 39 8.59 0.75 -3.47
CA TRP A 39 8.94 2.13 -3.11
C TRP A 39 9.69 2.21 -1.77
N GLN A 40 9.23 1.50 -0.74
CA GLN A 40 9.93 1.42 0.56
C GLN A 40 11.37 0.89 0.38
N THR A 41 11.54 -0.17 -0.41
CA THR A 41 12.86 -0.73 -0.73
C THR A 41 13.74 0.27 -1.48
N GLN A 42 13.20 0.97 -2.48
CA GLN A 42 13.95 1.97 -3.25
C GLN A 42 14.34 3.19 -2.41
N THR A 43 13.48 3.59 -1.47
CA THR A 43 13.67 4.80 -0.65
C THR A 43 14.61 4.54 0.53
N PHE A 44 14.46 3.40 1.21
CA PHE A 44 15.14 3.10 2.47
C PHE A 44 16.18 1.98 2.37
N GLY A 45 16.31 1.35 1.19
CA GLY A 45 17.32 0.34 0.90
C GLY A 45 16.80 -1.10 0.94
N ARG A 46 17.56 -2.00 0.30
CA ARG A 46 17.21 -3.43 0.08
C ARG A 46 16.90 -4.23 1.35
N TRP A 47 17.43 -3.82 2.49
CA TRP A 47 17.25 -4.51 3.77
C TRP A 47 16.06 -3.99 4.58
N TYR A 48 15.43 -2.89 4.14
CA TYR A 48 14.42 -2.19 4.93
C TYR A 48 13.25 -3.09 5.31
N LEU A 49 12.64 -3.78 4.33
CA LEU A 49 11.51 -4.67 4.58
C LEU A 49 11.88 -5.82 5.51
N ILE A 50 13.05 -6.45 5.31
CA ILE A 50 13.49 -7.57 6.13
C ILE A 50 13.66 -7.15 7.60
N LEU A 51 14.22 -5.95 7.83
CA LEU A 51 14.47 -5.44 9.18
C LEU A 51 13.21 -4.93 9.88
N HIS A 52 12.19 -4.51 9.12
CA HIS A 52 10.97 -3.89 9.68
C HIS A 52 9.74 -4.81 9.63
N ARG A 53 9.82 -5.97 8.95
CA ARG A 53 8.77 -7.00 8.90
C ARG A 53 8.94 -8.00 10.04
N HIS A 54 8.71 -7.54 11.27
CA HIS A 54 8.78 -8.40 12.46
C HIS A 54 7.59 -9.38 12.53
N PRO A 55 7.72 -10.54 13.21
CA PRO A 55 6.66 -11.57 13.28
C PRO A 55 5.32 -11.09 13.85
N PHE A 56 5.31 -9.96 14.55
CA PHE A 56 4.11 -9.36 15.15
C PHE A 56 3.51 -8.21 14.32
N CYS A 57 3.95 -8.03 13.07
CA CYS A 57 3.37 -7.03 12.17
C CYS A 57 1.86 -7.28 11.99
N ARG A 58 1.07 -6.28 12.34
CA ARG A 58 -0.39 -6.30 12.19
C ARG A 58 -0.77 -5.59 10.90
N TYR A 59 -1.61 -6.23 10.10
CA TYR A 59 -2.25 -5.61 8.94
C TYR A 59 -3.34 -4.62 9.37
N SER A 60 -4.00 -4.89 10.49
CA SER A 60 -5.00 -3.98 11.05
C SER A 60 -4.36 -2.69 11.55
N TYR A 61 -4.97 -1.55 11.21
CA TYR A 61 -4.57 -0.23 11.69
C TYR A 61 -5.81 0.62 12.00
N SER A 62 -5.58 1.76 12.65
CA SER A 62 -6.58 2.82 12.81
C SER A 62 -5.88 4.14 12.49
N LEU A 63 -6.54 4.99 11.71
CA LEU A 63 -5.98 6.30 11.39
C LEU A 63 -5.88 7.15 12.65
N LYS A 64 -4.67 7.59 12.97
CA LYS A 64 -4.39 8.49 14.09
C LYS A 64 -4.35 9.93 13.56
N PRO A 65 -5.17 10.86 14.08
CA PRO A 65 -5.15 12.25 13.65
C PRO A 65 -3.74 12.85 13.71
N GLY A 66 -3.31 13.49 12.62
CA GLY A 66 -2.00 14.14 12.51
C GLY A 66 -0.79 13.20 12.40
N ALA A 67 -0.97 11.87 12.44
CA ALA A 67 0.14 10.95 12.24
C ALA A 67 0.60 10.95 10.78
N ALA A 68 1.92 10.95 10.56
CA ALA A 68 2.50 10.73 9.24
C ALA A 68 2.40 9.25 8.82
N LEU A 69 2.46 8.96 7.52
CA LEU A 69 2.50 7.59 7.00
C LEU A 69 3.63 6.75 7.62
N THR A 70 4.79 7.35 7.88
CA THR A 70 5.94 6.68 8.51
C THR A 70 5.72 6.28 9.97
N ALA A 71 4.65 6.75 10.62
CA ALA A 71 4.28 6.34 11.97
C ALA A 71 3.57 4.96 12.02
N TYR A 72 3.24 4.39 10.85
CA TYR A 72 2.60 3.09 10.70
C TYR A 72 3.63 2.02 10.35
N GLY A 73 3.34 0.76 10.67
CA GLY A 73 4.17 -0.37 10.26
C GLY A 73 4.18 -0.54 8.73
N ILE A 74 5.22 -1.17 8.17
CA ILE A 74 5.41 -1.23 6.70
C ILE A 74 4.23 -1.84 5.94
N GLU A 75 3.56 -2.85 6.51
CA GLU A 75 2.35 -3.47 5.94
C GLU A 75 1.15 -2.53 6.03
N GLN A 76 1.03 -1.80 7.14
CA GLN A 76 -0.03 -0.81 7.34
C GLN A 76 0.14 0.37 6.38
N GLN A 77 1.37 0.79 6.11
CA GLN A 77 1.66 1.82 5.12
C GLN A 77 1.18 1.39 3.73
N ALA A 78 1.50 0.15 3.33
CA ALA A 78 1.08 -0.41 2.05
C ALA A 78 -0.45 -0.53 1.95
N GLU A 79 -1.11 -0.99 3.00
CA GLU A 79 -2.58 -1.03 3.09
C GLU A 79 -3.20 0.38 3.01
N ILE A 80 -2.64 1.37 3.71
CA ILE A 80 -3.14 2.76 3.66
C ILE A 80 -3.04 3.32 2.23
N VAL A 81 -1.95 3.06 1.51
CA VAL A 81 -1.77 3.50 0.12
C VAL A 81 -2.76 2.79 -0.81
N ALA A 82 -2.97 1.49 -0.65
CA ALA A 82 -3.95 0.73 -1.41
C ALA A 82 -5.39 1.20 -1.16
N HIS A 83 -5.74 1.48 0.10
CA HIS A 83 -7.04 2.04 0.46
C HIS A 83 -7.24 3.46 -0.09
N ALA A 84 -6.22 4.32 -0.05
CA ALA A 84 -6.28 5.64 -0.68
C ALA A 84 -6.55 5.53 -2.18
N PHE A 85 -5.89 4.58 -2.86
CA PHE A 85 -6.13 4.28 -4.26
C PHE A 85 -7.60 3.84 -4.50
N LEU A 86 -8.11 2.89 -3.74
CA LEU A 86 -9.49 2.41 -3.82
C LEU A 86 -10.52 3.54 -3.67
N LEU A 87 -10.34 4.39 -2.66
CA LEU A 87 -11.24 5.51 -2.37
C LEU A 87 -11.24 6.56 -3.49
N ARG A 88 -10.08 6.81 -4.12
CA ARG A 88 -9.98 7.71 -5.28
C ARG A 88 -10.69 7.17 -6.51
N HIS A 89 -10.79 5.84 -6.63
CA HIS A 89 -11.51 5.16 -7.71
C HIS A 89 -12.97 4.82 -7.36
N GLY A 90 -13.52 5.45 -6.31
CA GLY A 90 -14.94 5.38 -5.96
C GLY A 90 -15.36 4.13 -5.17
N ALA A 91 -14.40 3.31 -4.72
CA ALA A 91 -14.71 2.20 -3.82
C ALA A 91 -15.18 2.72 -2.45
N LYS A 92 -16.03 1.94 -1.78
CA LYS A 92 -16.43 2.18 -0.39
C LYS A 92 -15.72 1.18 0.52
N LEU A 93 -15.03 1.68 1.54
CA LEU A 93 -14.36 0.87 2.54
C LEU A 93 -15.16 0.88 3.84
N SER A 94 -15.35 -0.29 4.44
CA SER A 94 -16.04 -0.41 5.73
C SER A 94 -15.29 0.37 6.81
N GLY A 95 -16.00 1.17 7.60
CA GLY A 95 -15.41 1.99 8.66
C GLY A 95 -14.70 3.27 8.19
N VAL A 96 -14.70 3.58 6.89
CA VAL A 96 -14.18 4.83 6.34
C VAL A 96 -15.32 5.76 5.96
N ALA A 97 -15.52 6.82 6.75
CA ALA A 97 -16.53 7.84 6.47
C ALA A 97 -16.02 8.96 5.55
N ASP A 98 -14.73 9.28 5.62
CA ASP A 98 -14.12 10.38 4.89
C ASP A 98 -12.80 9.95 4.23
N LYS A 99 -12.74 10.06 2.89
CA LYS A 99 -11.53 9.76 2.12
C LYS A 99 -10.42 10.79 2.32
N SER A 100 -10.75 12.01 2.74
CA SER A 100 -9.76 13.09 2.92
C SER A 100 -8.68 12.72 3.95
N ALA A 101 -9.04 11.90 4.94
CA ALA A 101 -8.11 11.36 5.93
C ALA A 101 -6.99 10.53 5.30
N TYR A 102 -7.29 9.82 4.21
CA TYR A 102 -6.30 9.07 3.44
C TYR A 102 -5.48 9.98 2.53
N ASP A 103 -6.12 10.96 1.89
CA ASP A 103 -5.44 11.91 0.99
C ASP A 103 -4.32 12.68 1.70
N LEU A 104 -4.52 13.03 2.97
CA LEU A 104 -3.48 13.66 3.80
C LEU A 104 -2.26 12.77 4.03
N LEU A 105 -2.48 11.46 4.22
CA LEU A 105 -1.40 10.49 4.49
C LEU A 105 -0.56 10.18 3.26
N VAL A 106 -1.16 10.25 2.07
CA VAL A 106 -0.48 9.96 0.79
C VAL A 106 -0.18 11.22 -0.04
N ARG A 107 -0.12 12.38 0.62
CA ARG A 107 0.25 13.65 -0.02
C ARG A 107 1.76 13.77 -0.20
N PHE A 108 2.31 12.91 -1.06
CA PHE A 108 3.74 12.91 -1.36
C PHE A 108 4.15 14.16 -2.15
N LYS A 109 5.38 14.63 -1.92
CA LYS A 109 5.96 15.74 -2.68
C LYS A 109 6.03 15.35 -4.17
N GLY A 110 5.39 16.13 -5.03
CA GLY A 110 5.35 15.88 -6.48
C GLY A 110 4.18 15.03 -6.97
N ALA A 111 3.32 14.50 -6.07
CA ALA A 111 2.08 13.86 -6.47
C ALA A 111 1.03 14.92 -6.88
N THR A 112 0.41 14.75 -8.05
CA THR A 112 -0.70 15.61 -8.49
C THR A 112 -1.95 15.30 -7.66
N GLN A 113 -2.65 16.36 -7.22
CA GLN A 113 -3.98 16.20 -6.64
C GLN A 113 -4.97 16.12 -7.81
N ASN A 114 -5.41 14.91 -8.15
CA ASN A 114 -6.55 14.71 -9.05
C ASN A 114 -7.83 14.65 -8.22
#